data_AF-A0A2A2Q2S5-F1
#
_entry.id   AF-A0A2A2Q2S5-F1
#
_cell.length_a   1.000
_cell.length_b   1.000
_cell.length_c   1.000
_cell.angle_alpha   90.00
_cell.angle_beta   90.00
_cell.angle_gamma   90.00
#
_symmetry.space_group_name_H-M   'P 1'
#
loop_
_entity.id
_entity.type
_entity.pdbx_description
1 polymer ?
#
loop_
_entity_poly.entity_id
_entity_poly.type
_entity_poly.pdbx_seq_one_letter_code
_entity_poly.pdbx_strand_id
1 'polypeptide(L)' 'MNCPDPALRRQLPLIQKIIADETWLEGERRGQPVEPTDEVVRENVCQVVLRVGADLRARATESPPAS' A
#
# COMPACT_ATOMS: atom_id res chain seq x y z
N MET A 1 5.59 0.27 -24.49
CA MET A 1 5.99 0.15 -23.08
C MET A 1 5.08 1.05 -22.27
N ASN A 2 4.32 0.47 -21.34
CA ASN A 2 3.13 1.03 -20.69
C ASN A 2 3.36 2.45 -20.14
N CYS A 3 2.55 3.40 -20.61
CA CYS A 3 2.28 4.62 -19.84
C CYS A 3 1.68 4.16 -18.50
N PRO A 4 2.35 4.35 -17.35
CA PRO A 4 1.75 3.96 -16.08
C PRO A 4 0.45 4.74 -15.96
N ASP A 5 -0.65 4.01 -15.81
CA ASP A 5 -1.99 4.53 -15.58
C ASP A 5 -1.89 5.81 -14.73
N PRO A 6 -2.44 6.95 -15.16
CA PRO A 6 -2.40 8.19 -14.38
C PRO A 6 -2.84 8.01 -12.93
N ALA A 7 -3.74 7.07 -12.65
CA ALA A 7 -4.09 6.68 -11.28
C ALA A 7 -2.91 6.04 -10.55
N LEU A 8 -2.19 5.12 -11.18
CA LEU A 8 -0.99 4.48 -10.63
C LEU A 8 0.11 5.50 -10.33
N ARG A 9 0.31 6.49 -11.21
CA ARG A 9 1.28 7.58 -10.97
C ARG A 9 0.92 8.42 -9.74
N ARG A 10 -0.37 8.66 -9.49
CA ARG A 10 -0.85 9.37 -8.28
C ARG A 10 -0.70 8.53 -7.01
N GLN A 11 -0.81 7.21 -7.13
CA GLN A 11 -0.71 6.28 -5.99
C GLN A 11 0.74 5.96 -5.61
N LEU A 12 1.69 6.10 -6.54
CA LEU A 12 3.09 5.72 -6.32
C LEU A 12 3.73 6.36 -5.07
N PRO A 13 3.57 7.68 -4.78
CA PRO A 13 4.13 8.27 -3.57
C PRO A 13 3.55 7.68 -2.28
N LEU A 14 2.26 7.32 -2.29
CA LEU A 14 1.63 6.67 -1.14
C LEU A 14 2.18 5.24 -0.94
N ILE A 15 2.36 4.48 -2.02
CA ILE A 15 2.95 3.14 -1.96
C ILE A 15 4.38 3.20 -1.43
N GLN A 16 5.17 4.19 -1.88
CA GLN A 16 6.53 4.42 -1.38
C GLN A 16 6.55 4.71 0.12
N LYS A 17 5.59 5.51 0.60
CA LYS A 17 5.45 5.76 2.04
C LYS A 17 5.11 4.49 2.82
N ILE A 18 4.14 3.70 2.34
CA ILE A 18 3.78 2.43 3.00
C ILE A 18 5.00 1.51 3.09
N ILE A 19 5.79 1.41 2.02
CA ILE A 19 7.03 0.61 2.05
C ILE A 19 8.00 1.13 3.10
N ALA A 20 8.23 2.44 3.18
CA ALA A 20 9.14 3.03 4.16
C ALA A 20 8.66 2.80 5.60
N ASP A 21 7.36 2.99 5.86
CA ASP A 21 6.76 2.83 7.18
C ASP A 21 6.83 1.35 7.64
N GLU A 22 6.53 0.38 6.77
CA GLU A 22 6.62 -1.05 7.09
C GLU A 22 8.06 -1.53 7.25
N THR A 23 8.99 -0.98 6.45
CA THR A 23 10.43 -1.28 6.59
C THR A 23 10.95 -0.79 7.94
N TRP A 24 10.57 0.44 8.33
CA TRP A 24 10.93 0.98 9.63
C TRP A 24 10.32 0.15 10.77
N LEU A 25 9.03 -0.16 10.70
CA LEU A 25 8.32 -0.91 11.73
C LEU A 25 8.92 -2.31 11.95
N GLU A 26 9.24 -3.02 10.85
CA GLU A 26 9.85 -4.33 10.95
C GLU A 26 11.29 -4.26 11.49
N GLY A 27 12.01 -3.18 11.16
CA GLY A 27 13.32 -2.91 11.72
C GLY A 27 13.28 -2.70 13.24
N GLU A 28 12.35 -1.88 13.72
CA GLU A 28 12.09 -1.69 15.16
C GLU A 28 11.72 -3.01 15.84
N ARG A 29 10.87 -3.82 15.20
CA ARG A 29 10.43 -5.12 15.74
C ARG A 29 11.59 -6.12 15.91
N ARG A 30 12.53 -6.13 14.97
CA ARG A 30 13.72 -7.02 15.02
C ARG A 30 14.89 -6.42 15.80
N GLY A 31 14.82 -5.13 16.13
CA GLY A 31 15.92 -4.39 16.76
C GLY A 31 17.12 -4.16 15.83
N GLN A 32 16.93 -4.25 14.51
CA GLN A 32 17.97 -4.01 13.51
C GLN A 32 17.36 -3.57 12.17
N PRO A 33 18.07 -2.78 11.34
CA PRO A 33 17.59 -2.40 10.02
C PRO A 33 17.25 -3.61 9.14
N VAL A 34 16.20 -3.48 8.33
CA VAL A 34 15.80 -4.45 7.30
C VAL A 34 15.68 -3.75 5.95
N GLU A 35 15.76 -4.55 4.88
CA GLU A 35 15.58 -4.05 3.53
C GLU A 35 14.10 -4.04 3.12
N PRO A 36 13.67 -3.14 2.22
CA PRO A 36 12.33 -3.16 1.65
C PRO A 36 11.96 -4.47 0.92
N THR A 37 12.98 -5.25 0.54
CA THR A 37 12.82 -6.56 -0.12
C THR A 37 12.61 -7.70 0.86
N ASP A 38 12.73 -7.45 2.18
CA ASP A 38 12.44 -8.41 3.23
C ASP A 38 11.03 -8.99 3.06
N GLU A 39 10.91 -10.31 3.22
CA GLU A 39 9.66 -11.04 2.95
C GLU A 39 8.50 -10.55 3.82
N VAL A 40 8.77 -10.28 5.11
CA VAL A 40 7.73 -9.79 6.04
C VAL A 40 7.28 -8.39 5.67
N VAL A 41 8.23 -7.51 5.32
CA VAL A 41 7.91 -6.15 4.86
C VAL A 41 7.02 -6.22 3.61
N ARG A 42 7.39 -7.04 2.62
CA ARG A 42 6.61 -7.20 1.39
C ARG A 42 5.20 -7.74 1.64
N GLU A 43 5.06 -8.73 2.52
CA GLU A 43 3.75 -9.27 2.90
C GLU A 43 2.88 -8.21 3.57
N ASN A 44 3.43 -7.46 4.54
CA ASN A 44 2.70 -6.42 5.25
C ASN A 44 2.28 -5.28 4.31
N VAL A 45 3.19 -4.80 3.45
CA VAL A 45 2.87 -3.79 2.42
C VAL A 45 1.71 -4.26 1.55
N CYS A 46 1.74 -5.50 1.07
CA CYS A 46 0.66 -6.09 0.29
C CYS A 46 -0.66 -6.11 1.07
N GLN A 47 -0.65 -6.49 2.35
CA GLN A 47 -1.85 -6.48 3.19
C GLN A 47 -2.42 -5.06 3.37
N VAL A 48 -1.58 -4.07 3.63
CA VAL A 48 -1.99 -2.66 3.77
C VAL A 48 -2.64 -2.16 2.48
N VAL A 49 -1.99 -2.39 1.33
CA VAL A 49 -2.50 -1.97 0.02
C VAL A 49 -3.83 -2.66 -0.29
N LEU A 50 -3.95 -3.97 -0.02
CA LEU A 50 -5.18 -4.73 -0.26
C LEU A 50 -6.33 -4.26 0.64
N ARG A 51 -6.05 -3.96 1.92
CA ARG A 51 -7.03 -3.45 2.87
C ARG A 51 -7.55 -2.07 2.45
N VAL A 52 -6.64 -1.14 2.13
CA VAL A 52 -7.01 0.18 1.62
C VAL A 52 -7.81 0.07 0.33
N GLY A 53 -7.41 -0.83 -0.59
CA GLY A 53 -8.15 -1.08 -1.82
C GLY A 53 -9.55 -1.67 -1.57
N ALA A 54 -9.70 -2.55 -0.58
CA ALA A 54 -10.99 -3.11 -0.19
C ALA A 54 -11.91 -2.04 0.39
N ASP A 55 -11.41 -1.20 1.30
CA ASP A 55 -12.16 -0.10 1.90
C ASP A 55 -12.63 0.92 0.85
N LEU A 56 -11.78 1.25 -0.12
CA LEU A 56 -12.14 2.15 -1.23
C LEU A 56 -13.25 1.55 -2.11
N ARG A 57 -13.17 0.26 -2.44
CA ARG A 57 -14.22 -0.42 -3.22
C ARG A 57 -15.53 -0.50 -2.44
N ALA A 58 -15.49 -0.83 -1.14
CA ALA A 58 -16.66 -0.89 -0.29
C ALA A 58 -17.42 0.45 -0.24
N ARG A 59 -16.69 1.56 -0.04
CA ARG A 59 -17.26 2.92 -0.05
C ARG A 59 -17.85 3.33 -1.39
N ALA A 60 -17.27 2.87 -2.51
CA ALA A 60 -17.81 3.12 -3.84
C ALA A 60 -19.12 2.35 -4.08
N THR A 61 -19.25 1.14 -3.54
CA THR A 61 -20.50 0.35 -3.60
C THR A 61 -21.58 0.81 -2.62
N GLU A 62 -21.22 1.54 -1.57
CA GLU A 62 -22.16 2.14 -0.61
C GLU A 62 -22.72 3.50 -1.06
N SER A 63 -22.20 4.09 -2.14
CA SER A 63 -22.81 5.29 -2.72
C SER A 63 -24.15 4.92 -3.37
N PRO A 64 -25.29 5.55 -2.97
CA PRO A 64 -26.57 5.26 -3.62
C PRO A 64 -26.46 5.62 -5.12
N PRO A 65 -27.19 4.91 -6.01
CA PRO A 65 -27.21 5.27 -7.42
C PRO A 65 -27.57 6.76 -7.53
N ALA A 66 -26.77 7.51 -8.28
CA ALA A 66 -27.04 8.92 -8.54
C ALA A 66 -28.46 9.04 -9.12
N SER A 67 -29.35 9.69 -8.37
CA SER A 67 -30.70 10.05 -8.78
C SER A 67 -30.70 11.04 -9.94
#